data_AF-A0A1T2KY33-F1
#
_entry.id   AF-A0A1T2KY33-F1
#
_cell.length_a   1.000
_cell.length_b   1.000
_cell.length_c   1.000
_cell.angle_alpha   90.00
_cell.angle_beta   90.00
_cell.angle_gamma   90.00
#
_symmetry.space_group_name_H-M   'P 1'
#
loop_
_entity.id
_entity.type
_entity.pdbx_description
1 polymer ?
#
loop_
_entity_poly.entity_id
_entity_poly.type
_entity_poly.pdbx_seq_one_letter_code
_entity_poly.pdbx_strand_id
1 'polypeptide(L)'
;MRLFRKAAAVLVMSGVVCSAAWAQSPETGETQEIMELRKRLEARIEQIEMDKDGLEKMKKAGRERTVLCKTCHGDDGIAVKELVPNLAGQNPVYLVDQFKRFGDGQRNDFFMSALAKSFSEENKIKIALYYSSMEMKASGGGKLGLMTQGRNLYKETCSRCHGADGKGQEGYVRLAGQRYDYVAKMLKEFCDRTGRRTNPWMSGVALKLNDEDMEAVATYLASLK
;
A
#
# COMPACT_ATOMS: atom_id res chain seq x y z
N MET A 1 14.57 64.45 -12.66
CA MET A 1 13.35 63.62 -12.52
C MET A 1 13.73 62.16 -12.67
N ARG A 2 13.33 61.33 -11.71
CA ARG A 2 13.66 59.91 -11.53
C ARG A 2 13.15 59.07 -12.71
N LEU A 3 13.79 57.93 -12.98
CA LEU A 3 13.19 56.59 -12.78
C LEU A 3 14.15 55.48 -13.26
N PHE A 4 14.77 54.82 -12.29
CA PHE A 4 15.44 53.52 -12.45
C PHE A 4 14.37 52.43 -12.65
N ARG A 5 14.46 51.65 -13.73
CA ARG A 5 13.71 50.39 -13.88
C ARG A 5 14.50 49.27 -13.19
N LYS A 6 13.99 48.78 -12.06
CA LYS A 6 14.45 47.52 -11.45
C LYS A 6 13.78 46.35 -12.18
N ALA A 7 14.57 45.43 -12.72
CA ALA A 7 14.09 44.12 -13.14
C ALA A 7 13.99 43.23 -11.90
N ALA A 8 12.79 42.74 -11.60
CA ALA A 8 12.58 41.71 -10.58
C ALA A 8 12.67 40.34 -11.25
N ALA A 9 13.60 39.51 -10.80
CA ALA A 9 13.68 38.10 -11.17
C ALA A 9 12.51 37.35 -10.52
N VAL A 10 11.67 36.73 -11.33
CA VAL A 10 10.62 35.80 -10.88
C VAL A 10 11.28 34.44 -10.66
N LEU A 11 11.48 34.08 -9.39
CA LEU A 11 11.86 32.72 -9.00
C LEU A 11 10.60 31.86 -9.05
N VAL A 12 10.50 30.98 -10.05
CA VAL A 12 9.46 29.95 -10.10
C VAL A 12 9.91 28.79 -9.22
N MET A 13 9.50 28.79 -7.95
CA MET A 13 9.54 27.57 -7.14
C MET A 13 8.35 26.69 -7.49
N SER A 14 8.52 25.83 -8.50
CA SER A 14 7.60 24.72 -8.77
C SER A 14 7.80 23.60 -7.75
N GLY A 15 7.34 23.81 -6.53
CA GLY A 15 7.06 22.73 -5.57
C GLY A 15 5.56 22.56 -5.49
N VAL A 16 5.01 21.49 -6.08
CA VAL A 16 3.58 21.18 -5.95
C VAL A 16 3.34 20.64 -4.54
N VAL A 17 3.02 21.54 -3.61
CA VAL A 17 2.61 21.21 -2.25
C VAL A 17 1.23 20.53 -2.30
N CYS A 18 1.03 19.48 -1.51
CA CYS A 18 -0.26 18.77 -1.44
C CYS A 18 -1.41 19.74 -1.16
N SER A 19 -2.52 19.56 -1.88
CA SER A 19 -3.67 20.44 -1.78
C SER A 19 -4.34 20.26 -0.42
N ALA A 20 -4.09 21.20 0.50
CA ALA A 20 -4.69 21.20 1.82
C ALA A 20 -6.18 21.59 1.74
N ALA A 21 -7.04 20.62 1.44
CA ALA A 21 -8.48 20.76 1.64
C ALA A 21 -8.92 19.97 2.88
N TRP A 22 -9.32 20.72 3.92
CA TRP A 22 -10.23 20.37 5.01
C TRP A 22 -10.01 19.00 5.68
N ALA A 23 -9.27 19.01 6.80
CA ALA A 23 -9.24 17.90 7.75
C ALA A 23 -10.46 17.98 8.68
N GLN A 24 -11.50 17.19 8.42
CA GLN A 24 -12.43 16.78 9.47
C GLN A 24 -11.84 15.54 10.14
N SER A 25 -11.72 15.54 11.47
CA SER A 25 -11.23 14.40 12.26
C SER A 25 -12.34 13.36 12.46
N PRO A 26 -12.24 12.12 11.94
CA PRO A 26 -13.06 11.01 12.38
C PRO A 26 -12.25 10.22 13.42
N GLU A 27 -11.97 10.83 14.57
CA GLU A 27 -11.08 10.23 15.55
C GLU A 27 -11.91 9.60 16.66
N THR A 28 -12.13 8.29 16.57
CA THR A 28 -12.00 7.29 17.67
C THR A 28 -12.72 5.96 17.33
N GLY A 29 -13.92 5.99 16.76
CA GLY A 29 -14.74 4.79 16.53
C GLY A 29 -14.27 3.88 15.39
N GLU A 30 -13.94 4.47 14.23
CA GLU A 30 -13.54 3.73 13.03
C GLU A 30 -12.20 2.99 13.24
N THR A 31 -11.29 3.58 14.03
CA THR A 31 -10.00 2.96 14.36
C THR A 31 -10.17 1.73 15.24
N GLN A 32 -11.10 1.74 16.20
CA GLN A 32 -11.30 0.61 17.11
C GLN A 32 -11.90 -0.60 16.37
N GLU A 33 -12.90 -0.41 15.52
CA GLU A 33 -13.49 -1.50 14.74
C GLU A 33 -12.45 -2.12 13.78
N ILE A 34 -11.61 -1.30 13.16
CA ILE A 34 -10.52 -1.77 12.28
C ILE A 34 -9.48 -2.56 13.08
N MET A 35 -9.11 -2.11 14.28
CA MET A 35 -8.15 -2.83 15.13
C MET A 35 -8.72 -4.18 15.60
N GLU A 36 -9.99 -4.22 16.02
CA GLU A 36 -10.65 -5.47 16.42
C GLU A 36 -10.82 -6.45 15.25
N LEU A 37 -11.12 -5.93 14.05
CA LEU A 37 -11.10 -6.72 12.82
C LEU A 37 -9.73 -7.36 12.59
N ARG A 38 -8.65 -6.59 12.68
CA ARG A 38 -7.29 -7.09 12.45
C ARG A 38 -6.91 -8.17 13.46
N LYS A 39 -7.14 -7.95 14.76
CA LYS A 39 -6.90 -8.94 15.81
C LYS A 39 -7.67 -10.23 15.57
N ARG A 40 -8.95 -10.13 15.19
CA ARG A 40 -9.78 -11.29 14.86
C ARG A 40 -9.24 -12.06 13.66
N LEU A 41 -8.83 -11.35 12.61
CA LEU A 41 -8.25 -11.95 11.41
C LEU A 41 -6.89 -12.60 11.71
N GLU A 42 -6.05 -11.96 12.52
CA GLU A 42 -4.77 -12.48 12.99
C GLU A 42 -4.96 -13.81 13.70
N ALA A 43 -5.81 -13.86 14.73
CA ALA A 43 -6.10 -15.09 15.47
C ALA A 43 -6.66 -16.19 14.57
N ARG A 44 -7.56 -15.85 13.62
CA ARG A 44 -8.12 -16.80 12.67
C ARG A 44 -7.07 -17.35 11.72
N ILE A 45 -6.19 -16.51 11.18
CA ILE A 45 -5.13 -16.91 10.25
C ILE A 45 -4.09 -17.74 10.98
N GLU A 46 -3.68 -17.36 12.19
CA GLU A 46 -2.75 -18.13 13.02
C GLU A 46 -3.27 -19.55 13.28
N GLN A 47 -4.54 -19.68 13.67
CA GLN A 47 -5.19 -21.00 13.84
C GLN A 47 -5.15 -21.85 12.58
N ILE A 48 -5.37 -21.24 11.40
CA ILE A 48 -5.29 -21.95 10.10
C ILE A 48 -3.85 -22.36 9.81
N GLU A 49 -2.87 -21.50 10.08
CA GLU A 49 -1.45 -21.77 9.83
C GLU A 49 -0.88 -22.88 10.73
N MET A 50 -1.45 -23.08 11.91
CA MET A 50 -1.12 -24.20 12.80
C MET A 50 -1.59 -25.56 12.25
N ASP A 51 -2.67 -25.59 11.46
CA ASP A 51 -3.13 -26.78 10.73
C ASP A 51 -2.54 -26.80 9.31
N LYS A 52 -1.39 -27.45 9.13
CA LYS A 52 -0.69 -27.50 7.83
C LYS A 52 -1.56 -28.06 6.69
N ASP A 53 -2.38 -29.06 6.97
CA ASP A 53 -3.25 -29.66 5.96
C ASP A 53 -4.42 -28.73 5.62
N GLY A 54 -4.99 -28.08 6.64
CA GLY A 54 -5.97 -27.02 6.49
C GLY A 54 -5.43 -25.86 5.66
N LEU A 55 -4.24 -25.36 5.97
CA LEU A 55 -3.57 -24.29 5.25
C LEU A 55 -3.37 -24.64 3.77
N GLU A 56 -2.91 -25.84 3.45
CA GLU A 56 -2.71 -26.26 2.06
C GLU A 56 -4.04 -26.33 1.28
N LYS A 57 -5.10 -26.87 1.90
CA LYS A 57 -6.45 -26.87 1.31
C LYS A 57 -6.96 -25.45 1.06
N MET A 58 -6.72 -24.53 2.00
CA MET A 58 -7.11 -23.12 1.88
C MET A 58 -6.38 -22.42 0.74
N LYS A 59 -5.06 -22.61 0.63
CA LYS A 59 -4.25 -22.06 -0.48
C LYS A 59 -4.68 -22.61 -1.83
N LYS A 60 -4.96 -23.92 -1.94
CA LYS A 60 -5.48 -24.54 -3.17
C LYS A 60 -6.84 -23.94 -3.56
N ALA A 61 -7.77 -23.83 -2.61
CA ALA A 61 -9.06 -23.19 -2.83
C ALA A 61 -8.92 -21.70 -3.19
N GLY A 62 -7.92 -21.01 -2.63
CA GLY A 62 -7.56 -19.64 -2.98
C GLY A 62 -7.11 -19.52 -4.44
N ARG A 63 -6.21 -20.40 -4.89
CA ARG A 63 -5.75 -20.47 -6.29
C ARG A 63 -6.89 -20.60 -7.29
N GLU A 64 -7.88 -21.43 -6.99
CA GLU A 64 -9.05 -21.62 -7.86
C GLU A 64 -9.92 -20.37 -7.99
N ARG A 65 -9.85 -19.46 -7.00
CA ARG A 65 -10.64 -18.21 -6.97
C ARG A 65 -9.91 -17.01 -7.58
N THR A 66 -8.62 -17.14 -7.91
CA THR A 66 -7.80 -16.04 -8.42
C THR A 66 -7.63 -16.01 -9.93
N VAL A 67 -8.44 -16.79 -10.66
CA VAL A 67 -8.38 -16.87 -12.14
C VAL A 67 -8.42 -15.48 -12.79
N LEU A 68 -9.34 -14.60 -12.36
CA LEU A 68 -9.43 -13.23 -12.87
C LEU A 68 -8.32 -12.31 -12.34
N CYS A 69 -7.85 -12.53 -11.11
CA CYS A 69 -6.88 -11.68 -10.44
C CYS A 69 -5.54 -11.63 -11.18
N LYS A 70 -5.13 -12.77 -11.74
CA LYS A 70 -3.87 -12.96 -12.48
C LYS A 70 -3.73 -12.05 -13.70
N THR A 71 -4.85 -11.66 -14.31
CA THR A 71 -4.88 -10.71 -15.45
C THR A 71 -4.23 -9.36 -15.13
N CYS A 72 -4.22 -8.97 -13.85
CA CYS A 72 -3.63 -7.70 -13.41
C CYS A 72 -2.45 -7.93 -12.46
N HIS A 73 -2.60 -8.86 -11.50
CA HIS A 73 -1.62 -9.13 -10.44
C HIS A 73 -0.59 -10.21 -10.79
N GLY A 74 -0.66 -10.81 -11.98
CA GLY A 74 0.26 -11.86 -12.42
C GLY A 74 -0.03 -13.24 -11.84
N ASP A 75 0.54 -14.26 -12.47
CA ASP A 75 0.41 -15.66 -12.05
C ASP A 75 1.14 -15.98 -10.74
N ASP A 76 2.26 -15.31 -10.52
CA ASP A 76 3.11 -15.41 -9.33
C ASP A 76 2.86 -14.25 -8.34
N GLY A 77 1.78 -13.49 -8.53
CA GLY A 77 1.45 -12.35 -7.68
C GLY A 77 2.36 -11.13 -7.90
N ILE A 78 3.18 -11.15 -8.97
CA ILE A 78 3.95 -10.00 -9.44
C ILE A 78 3.17 -9.34 -10.58
N ALA A 79 2.74 -8.10 -10.37
CA ALA A 79 1.80 -7.42 -11.24
C ALA A 79 2.38 -7.13 -12.63
N VAL A 80 1.57 -7.44 -13.64
CA VAL A 80 1.90 -7.29 -15.08
C VAL A 80 1.36 -5.99 -15.68
N LYS A 81 0.55 -5.25 -14.93
CA LYS A 81 0.00 -3.94 -15.34
C LYS A 81 0.60 -2.81 -14.51
N GLU A 82 0.79 -1.66 -15.14
CA GLU A 82 1.21 -0.44 -14.44
C GLU A 82 0.21 -0.04 -13.36
N LEU A 83 0.72 0.55 -12.27
CA LEU A 83 -0.07 1.01 -11.13
C LEU A 83 -0.90 -0.06 -10.41
N VAL A 84 -0.74 -1.34 -10.79
CA VAL A 84 -1.33 -2.49 -10.09
C VAL A 84 -0.31 -3.05 -9.11
N PRO A 85 -0.67 -3.30 -7.83
CA PRO A 85 0.30 -3.77 -6.85
C PRO A 85 0.66 -5.25 -7.00
N ASN A 86 1.90 -5.57 -6.63
CA ASN A 86 2.33 -6.93 -6.31
C ASN A 86 1.57 -7.43 -5.06
N LEU A 87 1.08 -8.67 -5.12
CA LEU A 87 0.40 -9.36 -4.03
C LEU A 87 1.24 -10.49 -3.43
N ALA A 88 2.28 -10.95 -4.14
CA ALA A 88 3.15 -12.03 -3.68
C ALA A 88 3.73 -11.74 -2.28
N GLY A 89 3.72 -12.72 -1.39
CA GLY A 89 4.32 -12.59 -0.05
C GLY A 89 3.71 -11.50 0.83
N GLN A 90 2.56 -10.94 0.44
CA GLN A 90 1.89 -9.89 1.20
C GLN A 90 1.30 -10.45 2.49
N ASN A 91 1.15 -9.61 3.52
CA ASN A 91 0.53 -10.03 4.77
C ASN A 91 -0.96 -10.44 4.52
N PRO A 92 -1.39 -11.65 4.92
CA PRO A 92 -2.73 -12.13 4.63
C PRO A 92 -3.83 -11.33 5.35
N VAL A 93 -3.57 -10.89 6.57
CA VAL A 93 -4.48 -10.01 7.35
C VAL A 93 -4.67 -8.69 6.61
N TYR A 94 -3.58 -8.10 6.12
CA TYR A 94 -3.64 -6.87 5.32
C TYR A 94 -4.47 -7.07 4.05
N LEU A 95 -4.28 -8.18 3.32
CA LEU A 95 -5.04 -8.46 2.10
C LEU A 95 -6.56 -8.54 2.37
N VAL A 96 -6.96 -9.21 3.45
CA VAL A 96 -8.38 -9.28 3.85
C VAL A 96 -8.91 -7.91 4.27
N ASP A 97 -8.13 -7.11 5.03
CA ASP A 97 -8.47 -5.71 5.37
C ASP A 97 -8.66 -4.87 4.11
N GLN A 98 -7.80 -5.03 3.09
CA GLN A 98 -7.97 -4.30 1.82
C GLN A 98 -9.24 -4.69 1.09
N PHE A 99 -9.62 -5.96 1.09
CA PHE A 99 -10.92 -6.37 0.55
C PHE A 99 -12.08 -5.73 1.32
N LYS A 100 -12.02 -5.61 2.65
CA LYS A 100 -13.08 -4.91 3.41
C LYS A 100 -13.15 -3.44 2.98
N ARG A 101 -12.01 -2.75 2.95
CA ARG A 101 -11.90 -1.33 2.54
C ARG A 101 -12.40 -1.05 1.12
N PHE A 102 -12.19 -1.99 0.21
CA PHE A 102 -12.74 -1.91 -1.13
C PHE A 102 -14.27 -2.10 -1.16
N GLY A 103 -14.78 -2.96 -0.28
CA GLY A 103 -16.21 -3.24 -0.17
C GLY A 103 -17.02 -2.13 0.49
N ASP A 104 -16.43 -1.43 1.47
CA ASP A 104 -17.08 -0.33 2.22
C ASP A 104 -16.78 1.08 1.67
N GLY A 105 -15.86 1.20 0.71
CA GLY A 105 -15.55 2.46 0.03
C GLY A 105 -14.46 3.31 0.70
N GLN A 106 -13.81 2.83 1.77
CA GLN A 106 -12.59 3.46 2.31
C GLN A 106 -11.40 3.39 1.33
N ARG A 107 -11.47 2.44 0.39
CA ARG A 107 -10.56 2.34 -0.75
C ARG A 107 -11.38 2.15 -2.02
N ASN A 108 -11.17 3.00 -3.00
CA ASN A 108 -11.99 3.06 -4.20
C ASN A 108 -11.16 2.68 -5.43
N ASP A 109 -11.58 1.60 -6.09
CA ASP A 109 -11.12 1.20 -7.41
C ASP A 109 -12.27 0.44 -8.10
N PHE A 110 -12.54 0.76 -9.37
CA PHE A 110 -13.71 0.23 -10.07
C PHE A 110 -13.78 -1.30 -10.05
N PHE A 111 -12.67 -1.98 -10.32
CA PHE A 111 -12.65 -3.44 -10.40
C PHE A 111 -12.57 -4.06 -9.00
N MET A 112 -11.68 -3.56 -8.15
CA MET A 112 -11.47 -4.17 -6.83
C MET A 112 -12.66 -3.95 -5.89
N SER A 113 -13.37 -2.84 -5.97
CA SER A 113 -14.60 -2.62 -5.19
C SER A 113 -15.73 -3.58 -5.59
N ALA A 114 -15.87 -3.92 -6.88
CA ALA A 114 -16.83 -4.91 -7.34
C ALA A 114 -16.45 -6.34 -6.90
N LEU A 115 -15.17 -6.71 -7.07
CA LEU A 115 -14.65 -8.01 -6.64
C LEU A 115 -14.74 -8.21 -5.13
N ALA A 116 -14.42 -7.18 -4.35
CA ALA A 116 -14.50 -7.20 -2.89
C ALA A 116 -15.89 -7.54 -2.35
N LYS A 117 -16.95 -7.08 -3.02
CA LYS A 117 -18.34 -7.37 -2.66
C LYS A 117 -18.78 -8.78 -3.09
N SER A 118 -18.11 -9.37 -4.08
CA SER A 118 -18.45 -10.66 -4.66
C SER A 118 -17.92 -11.86 -3.85
N PHE A 119 -16.99 -11.64 -2.92
CA PHE A 119 -16.39 -12.70 -2.11
C PHE A 119 -16.86 -12.66 -0.65
N SER A 120 -17.17 -13.83 -0.09
CA SER A 120 -17.32 -14.02 1.35
C SER A 120 -15.99 -13.78 2.09
N GLU A 121 -16.06 -13.53 3.40
CA GLU A 121 -14.85 -13.38 4.24
C GLU A 121 -13.92 -14.60 4.13
N GLU A 122 -14.50 -15.81 4.21
CA GLU A 122 -13.76 -17.07 4.05
C GLU A 122 -13.05 -17.16 2.69
N ASN A 123 -13.69 -16.71 1.60
CA ASN A 123 -13.05 -16.68 0.28
C ASN A 123 -11.94 -15.63 0.20
N LYS A 124 -12.10 -14.48 0.88
CA LYS A 124 -11.04 -13.46 0.98
C LYS A 124 -9.82 -13.99 1.73
N ILE A 125 -10.02 -14.74 2.82
CA ILE A 125 -8.95 -15.41 3.56
C ILE A 125 -8.22 -16.42 2.67
N LYS A 126 -8.95 -17.27 1.92
CA LYS A 126 -8.35 -18.23 0.97
C LYS A 126 -7.48 -17.54 -0.08
N ILE A 127 -7.99 -16.46 -0.70
CA ILE A 127 -7.24 -15.67 -1.69
C ILE A 127 -6.01 -15.03 -1.05
N ALA A 128 -6.15 -14.48 0.16
CA ALA A 128 -5.06 -13.85 0.89
C ALA A 128 -3.95 -14.86 1.17
N LEU A 129 -4.26 -16.01 1.79
CA LEU A 129 -3.29 -17.07 2.08
C LEU A 129 -2.58 -17.58 0.82
N TYR A 130 -3.29 -17.70 -0.30
CA TYR A 130 -2.69 -18.09 -1.57
C TYR A 130 -1.60 -17.08 -2.02
N TYR A 131 -1.91 -15.79 -2.09
CA TYR A 131 -0.93 -14.77 -2.49
C TYR A 131 0.19 -14.58 -1.47
N SER A 132 -0.12 -14.67 -0.17
CA SER A 132 0.86 -14.61 0.92
C SER A 132 1.89 -15.73 0.85
N SER A 133 1.54 -16.89 0.28
CA SER A 133 2.45 -18.02 0.11
C SER A 133 3.43 -17.90 -1.07
N MET A 134 3.25 -16.90 -1.93
CA MET A 134 4.12 -16.68 -3.09
C MET A 134 5.41 -15.95 -2.71
N GLU A 135 6.46 -16.19 -3.48
CA GLU A 135 7.73 -15.50 -3.28
C GLU A 135 7.69 -14.08 -3.87
N MET A 136 7.95 -13.08 -3.03
CA MET A 136 8.15 -11.71 -3.52
C MET A 136 9.50 -11.56 -4.19
N LYS A 137 9.51 -10.90 -5.35
CA LYS A 137 10.72 -10.51 -6.07
C LYS A 137 10.83 -8.99 -6.04
N ALA A 138 12.07 -8.50 -6.04
CA ALA A 138 12.32 -7.09 -6.25
C ALA A 138 11.75 -6.70 -7.62
N SER A 139 10.84 -5.73 -7.64
CA SER A 139 10.22 -5.24 -8.88
C SER A 139 11.15 -4.29 -9.64
N GLY A 140 12.06 -3.61 -8.92
CA GLY A 140 12.96 -2.62 -9.49
C GLY A 140 12.24 -1.35 -9.98
N GLY A 141 12.98 -0.52 -10.71
CA GLY A 141 12.52 0.77 -11.22
C GLY A 141 12.92 1.96 -10.33
N GLY A 142 12.27 3.10 -10.57
CA GLY A 142 12.56 4.35 -9.88
C GLY A 142 13.84 5.05 -10.34
N LYS A 143 14.31 6.01 -9.52
CA LYS A 143 15.47 6.86 -9.83
C LYS A 143 16.65 6.45 -8.99
N LEU A 144 17.61 5.71 -9.58
CA LEU A 144 18.76 5.16 -8.84
C LEU A 144 19.55 6.21 -8.03
N GLY A 145 19.61 7.46 -8.49
CA GLY A 145 20.23 8.57 -7.75
C GLY A 145 19.58 8.87 -6.40
N LEU A 146 18.31 8.48 -6.19
CA LEU A 146 17.55 8.68 -4.96
C LEU A 146 17.65 7.48 -3.99
N MET A 147 18.35 6.41 -4.34
CA MET A 147 18.37 5.16 -3.55
C MET A 147 18.82 5.38 -2.10
N THR A 148 19.88 6.17 -1.89
CA THR A 148 20.40 6.48 -0.55
C THR A 148 19.44 7.34 0.26
N GLN A 149 18.84 8.36 -0.36
CA GLN A 149 17.82 9.20 0.27
C GLN A 149 16.61 8.35 0.68
N GLY A 150 16.11 7.51 -0.23
CA GLY A 150 14.99 6.62 0.01
C GLY A 150 15.21 5.66 1.16
N ARG A 151 16.42 5.07 1.25
CA ARG A 151 16.82 4.20 2.37
C ARG A 151 16.80 4.95 3.71
N ASN A 152 17.39 6.14 3.76
CA ASN A 152 17.47 6.93 4.99
C ASN A 152 16.07 7.37 5.44
N LEU A 153 15.28 7.93 4.51
CA LEU A 153 13.92 8.36 4.80
C LEU A 153 13.02 7.20 5.23
N TYR A 154 13.14 6.04 4.59
CA TYR A 154 12.43 4.82 5.00
C TYR A 154 12.79 4.43 6.44
N LYS A 155 14.08 4.40 6.78
CA LYS A 155 14.57 4.06 8.12
C LYS A 155 14.00 4.99 9.18
N GLU A 156 13.99 6.30 8.91
CA GLU A 156 13.57 7.32 9.87
C GLU A 156 12.05 7.42 10.02
N THR A 157 11.30 7.25 8.93
CA THR A 157 9.87 7.59 8.89
C THR A 157 8.96 6.36 8.82
N CYS A 158 9.36 5.32 8.08
CA CYS A 158 8.45 4.23 7.70
C CYS A 158 8.67 2.96 8.52
N SER A 159 9.92 2.67 8.88
CA SER A 159 10.35 1.38 9.42
C SER A 159 9.67 0.98 10.72
N ARG A 160 9.27 1.96 11.55
CA ARG A 160 8.60 1.73 12.84
C ARG A 160 7.28 0.94 12.70
N CYS A 161 6.58 1.11 11.59
CA CYS A 161 5.30 0.44 11.34
C CYS A 161 5.40 -0.61 10.23
N HIS A 162 6.24 -0.38 9.21
CA HIS A 162 6.37 -1.28 8.06
C HIS A 162 7.50 -2.31 8.19
N GLY A 163 8.18 -2.35 9.35
CA GLY A 163 9.31 -3.23 9.62
C GLY A 163 10.64 -2.67 9.10
N ALA A 164 11.75 -3.08 9.72
CA ALA A 164 13.09 -2.59 9.36
C ALA A 164 13.47 -2.86 7.89
N ASP A 165 12.99 -3.97 7.33
CA ASP A 165 13.26 -4.41 5.96
C ASP A 165 12.04 -4.25 5.03
N GLY A 166 10.97 -3.58 5.47
CA GLY A 166 9.78 -3.37 4.65
C GLY A 166 8.88 -4.57 4.48
N LYS A 167 9.09 -5.66 5.24
CA LYS A 167 8.25 -6.86 5.13
C LYS A 167 6.90 -6.75 5.84
N GLY A 168 6.66 -5.68 6.59
CA GLY A 168 5.49 -5.53 7.46
C GLY A 168 5.60 -6.40 8.72
N GLN A 169 4.69 -6.18 9.65
CA GLN A 169 4.48 -6.93 10.89
C GLN A 169 3.02 -6.76 11.33
N GLU A 170 2.43 -7.65 12.15
CA GLU A 170 1.14 -7.39 12.84
C GLU A 170 0.04 -6.75 11.95
N GLY A 171 -0.25 -7.37 10.81
CA GLY A 171 -1.26 -6.88 9.85
C GLY A 171 -0.88 -5.62 9.06
N TYR A 172 0.32 -5.06 9.26
CA TYR A 172 0.88 -4.02 8.41
C TYR A 172 1.33 -4.58 7.06
N VAL A 173 1.21 -3.74 6.04
CA VAL A 173 1.54 -4.06 4.66
C VAL A 173 3.05 -4.29 4.47
N ARG A 174 3.40 -5.35 3.73
CA ARG A 174 4.69 -5.52 3.08
C ARG A 174 4.84 -4.49 1.98
N LEU A 175 5.84 -3.62 2.13
CA LEU A 175 6.27 -2.64 1.13
C LEU A 175 7.48 -3.12 0.32
N ALA A 176 8.30 -4.00 0.87
CA ALA A 176 9.46 -4.58 0.18
C ALA A 176 9.04 -5.32 -1.09
N GLY A 177 9.73 -5.03 -2.20
CA GLY A 177 9.46 -5.61 -3.51
C GLY A 177 8.22 -5.03 -4.22
N GLN A 178 7.49 -4.11 -3.58
CA GLN A 178 6.36 -3.44 -4.23
C GLN A 178 6.84 -2.52 -5.35
N ARG A 179 6.03 -2.39 -6.41
CA ARG A 179 6.39 -1.60 -7.58
C ARG A 179 6.56 -0.12 -7.24
N TYR A 180 7.60 0.48 -7.81
CA TYR A 180 7.90 1.90 -7.69
C TYR A 180 6.70 2.79 -8.02
N ASP A 181 6.08 2.57 -9.18
CA ASP A 181 4.97 3.38 -9.71
C ASP A 181 3.75 3.35 -8.77
N TYR A 182 3.41 2.16 -8.26
CA TYR A 182 2.34 1.99 -7.31
C TYR A 182 2.63 2.67 -5.96
N VAL A 183 3.83 2.50 -5.39
CA VAL A 183 4.17 3.13 -4.09
C VAL A 183 4.14 4.65 -4.20
N ALA A 184 4.75 5.23 -5.23
CA ALA A 184 4.73 6.66 -5.47
C ALA A 184 3.29 7.19 -5.59
N LYS A 185 2.46 6.51 -6.39
CA LYS A 185 1.03 6.84 -6.53
C LYS A 185 0.29 6.77 -5.19
N MET A 186 0.52 5.73 -4.37
CA MET A 186 -0.18 5.59 -3.09
C MET A 186 0.20 6.70 -2.10
N LEU A 187 1.49 7.03 -2.00
CA LEU A 187 1.95 8.13 -1.16
C LEU A 187 1.32 9.46 -1.60
N LYS A 188 1.27 9.70 -2.91
CA LYS A 188 0.62 10.89 -3.47
C LYS A 188 -0.87 10.92 -3.16
N GLU A 189 -1.60 9.81 -3.32
CA GLU A 189 -3.03 9.73 -2.99
C GLU A 189 -3.31 9.97 -1.50
N PHE A 190 -2.45 9.50 -0.60
CA PHE A 190 -2.55 9.80 0.83
C PHE A 190 -2.26 11.26 1.16
N CYS A 191 -1.31 11.87 0.46
CA CYS A 191 -0.93 13.27 0.64
C CYS A 191 -1.99 14.23 0.12
N ASP A 192 -2.47 14.00 -1.10
CA ASP A 192 -3.50 14.80 -1.77
C ASP A 192 -4.90 14.57 -1.19
N ARG A 193 -5.08 13.52 -0.38
CA ARG A 193 -6.34 13.15 0.27
C ARG A 193 -7.50 13.06 -0.74
N THR A 194 -7.24 12.48 -1.90
CA THR A 194 -8.19 12.37 -3.02
C THR A 194 -9.51 11.64 -2.71
N GLY A 195 -9.64 11.02 -1.53
CA GLY A 195 -10.75 10.14 -1.17
C GLY A 195 -10.69 8.76 -1.83
N ARG A 196 -9.77 8.53 -2.78
CA ARG A 196 -9.58 7.20 -3.40
C ARG A 196 -9.02 6.18 -2.42
N ARG A 197 -8.24 6.64 -1.44
CA ARG A 197 -7.70 5.80 -0.38
C ARG A 197 -7.57 6.61 0.89
N THR A 198 -8.28 6.20 1.93
CA THR A 198 -8.28 6.92 3.21
C THR A 198 -7.58 6.10 4.29
N ASN A 199 -6.59 6.73 4.94
CA ASN A 199 -5.97 6.21 6.15
C ASN A 199 -5.34 7.38 6.92
N PRO A 200 -5.88 7.78 8.09
CA PRO A 200 -5.40 8.96 8.81
C PRO A 200 -3.90 8.92 9.14
N TRP A 201 -3.38 7.74 9.52
CA TRP A 201 -1.96 7.55 9.83
C TRP A 201 -1.07 7.78 8.61
N MET A 202 -1.37 7.14 7.49
CA MET A 202 -0.59 7.30 6.27
C MET A 202 -0.74 8.70 5.67
N SER A 203 -1.92 9.32 5.75
CA SER A 203 -2.09 10.73 5.35
C SER A 203 -1.27 11.67 6.22
N GLY A 204 -1.16 11.43 7.54
CA GLY A 204 -0.32 12.22 8.43
C GLY A 204 1.19 12.08 8.12
N VAL A 205 1.63 10.91 7.68
CA VAL A 205 3.01 10.69 7.20
C VAL A 205 3.23 11.34 5.84
N ALA A 206 2.34 11.10 4.88
CA ALA A 206 2.50 11.55 3.50
C ALA A 206 2.53 13.07 3.36
N LEU A 207 1.81 13.80 4.21
CA LEU A 207 1.83 15.28 4.25
C LEU A 207 3.21 15.88 4.55
N LYS A 208 4.16 15.09 5.07
CA LYS A 208 5.53 15.55 5.37
C LYS A 208 6.51 15.27 4.24
N LEU A 209 6.06 14.59 3.18
CA LEU A 209 6.90 14.19 2.06
C LEU A 209 6.63 15.13 0.87
N ASN A 210 7.68 15.57 0.19
CA ASN A 210 7.55 16.16 -1.14
C ASN A 210 7.55 15.06 -2.23
N ASP A 211 7.36 15.44 -3.50
CA ASP A 211 7.31 14.48 -4.59
C ASP A 211 8.63 13.69 -4.75
N GLU A 212 9.79 14.32 -4.56
CA GLU A 212 11.10 13.67 -4.63
C GLU A 212 11.29 12.66 -3.49
N ASP A 213 10.82 12.97 -2.28
CA ASP A 213 10.83 12.05 -1.13
C ASP A 213 9.97 10.80 -1.39
N MET A 214 8.79 11.00 -1.98
CA MET A 214 7.90 9.89 -2.35
C MET A 214 8.55 8.98 -3.39
N GLU A 215 9.18 9.56 -4.40
CA GLU A 215 9.93 8.80 -5.41
C GLU A 215 11.17 8.12 -4.81
N ALA A 216 11.87 8.77 -3.89
CA ALA A 216 13.04 8.19 -3.23
C ALA A 216 12.68 6.94 -2.44
N VAL A 217 11.65 7.02 -1.58
CA VAL A 217 11.18 5.87 -0.79
C VAL A 217 10.62 4.78 -1.69
N ALA A 218 9.86 5.13 -2.72
CA ALA A 218 9.38 4.16 -3.71
C ALA A 218 10.52 3.43 -4.42
N THR A 219 11.59 4.15 -4.80
CA THR A 219 12.78 3.58 -5.46
C THR A 219 13.46 2.57 -4.54
N TYR A 220 13.65 2.95 -3.27
CA TYR A 220 14.27 2.07 -2.28
C TYR A 220 13.44 0.79 -2.06
N LEU A 221 12.14 0.93 -1.82
CA LEU A 221 11.25 -0.21 -1.54
C LEU A 221 11.15 -1.20 -2.71
N ALA A 222 11.14 -0.71 -3.95
CA ALA A 222 11.11 -1.54 -5.15
C ALA A 222 12.37 -2.40 -5.34
N SER A 223 13.49 -2.00 -4.74
CA SER A 223 14.75 -2.75 -4.76
C SER A 223 14.83 -3.85 -3.69
N LEU A 224 13.97 -3.80 -2.67
CA LEU A 224 13.93 -4.80 -1.60
C LEU A 224 13.22 -6.08 -2.07
N LYS A 225 13.40 -7.17 -1.31
CA LYS A 225 12.71 -8.44 -1.54
C LYS A 225 11.74 -8.73 -0.41
#